data_AF-A0A8D8UMY9-F1
#
_entry.id   AF-A0A8D8UMY9-F1
#
_cell.length_a   1.000
_cell.length_b   1.000
_cell.length_c   1.000
_cell.angle_alpha   90.00
_cell.angle_beta   90.00
_cell.angle_gamma   90.00
#
_symmetry.space_group_name_H-M   'P 1'
#
loop_
_entity.id
_entity.type
_entity.pdbx_description
1 polymer ?
#
loop_
_entity_poly.entity_id
_entity_poly.type
_entity_poly.pdbx_seq_one_letter_code
_entity_poly.pdbx_strand_id
1 'polypeptide(L)'
;MQGMDEVTRQIGQHMEYEPEWESAFNLHIKLAPVITLFLQWCGTDKEILVKAYRATMRQLCADESLDLGQLGEVREVGDHSVACLHYDVSTQPVSIHLPLSRFLAGLYIHLDKFGLSFNSPDLISDKILRLTPEQLIEPVLRTQVMI
;
A
#
# COMPACT_ATOMS: atom_id res chain seq x y z
N MET A 1 -1.25 -11.42 4.73
CA MET A 1 -2.00 -10.26 5.27
C MET A 1 -2.14 -9.16 4.26
N GLN A 2 -1.07 -8.73 3.57
CA GLN A 2 -1.21 -7.87 2.40
C GLN A 2 -2.15 -8.54 1.39
N GLY A 3 -3.23 -7.85 0.99
CA GLY A 3 -4.23 -8.38 0.06
C GLY A 3 -5.02 -9.57 0.59
N MET A 4 -5.17 -9.74 1.92
CA MET A 4 -6.10 -10.75 2.45
C MET A 4 -7.55 -10.27 2.31
N ASP A 5 -8.47 -11.21 2.14
CA ASP A 5 -9.92 -10.96 2.11
C ASP A 5 -10.29 -9.85 1.10
N GLU A 6 -9.69 -9.90 -0.10
CA GLU A 6 -10.02 -8.95 -1.16
C GLU A 6 -11.42 -9.23 -1.72
N VAL A 7 -12.16 -8.17 -2.00
CA VAL A 7 -13.54 -8.23 -2.48
C VAL A 7 -13.74 -7.36 -3.72
N THR A 8 -14.60 -7.80 -4.62
CA THR A 8 -15.17 -6.98 -5.69
C THR A 8 -16.62 -6.61 -5.37
N ARG A 9 -17.13 -5.54 -5.97
CA ARG A 9 -18.53 -5.13 -5.78
C ARG A 9 -19.46 -6.21 -6.28
N GLN A 10 -20.27 -6.74 -5.37
CA GLN A 10 -21.33 -7.68 -5.71
C GLN A 10 -22.55 -6.93 -6.27
N ILE A 11 -23.08 -7.42 -7.39
CA ILE A 11 -24.27 -6.87 -8.06
C ILE A 11 -25.26 -8.02 -8.28
N GLY A 12 -26.51 -7.86 -7.83
CA GLY A 12 -27.63 -8.72 -8.28
C GLY A 12 -27.97 -9.97 -7.47
N GLN A 13 -27.39 -10.20 -6.28
CA GLN A 13 -27.77 -11.34 -5.43
C GLN A 13 -27.80 -10.97 -3.94
N HIS A 14 -28.60 -11.71 -3.16
CA HIS A 14 -28.50 -11.69 -1.70
C HIS A 14 -27.12 -12.17 -1.26
N MET A 15 -26.35 -11.29 -0.62
CA MET A 15 -25.09 -11.68 0.02
C MET A 15 -25.41 -12.26 1.39
N GLU A 16 -25.02 -13.52 1.61
CA GLU A 16 -24.90 -14.06 2.95
C GLU A 16 -23.70 -13.37 3.62
N TYR A 17 -23.95 -12.70 4.75
CA TYR A 17 -22.92 -11.94 5.44
C TYR A 17 -22.12 -12.89 6.34
N GLU A 18 -21.05 -13.48 5.79
CA GLU A 18 -20.04 -14.16 6.61
C GLU A 18 -18.91 -13.20 7.00
N PRO A 19 -18.38 -13.26 8.23
CA PRO A 19 -17.31 -12.36 8.68
C PRO A 19 -15.95 -12.82 8.15
N GLU A 20 -15.77 -12.80 6.83
CA GLU A 20 -14.52 -13.20 6.16
C GLU A 20 -13.32 -12.35 6.63
N TRP A 21 -13.57 -11.10 7.05
CA TRP A 21 -12.59 -10.16 7.59
C TRP A 21 -12.02 -10.53 8.97
N GLU A 22 -12.69 -11.42 9.73
CA GLU A 22 -12.37 -11.66 11.14
C GLU A 22 -10.96 -12.23 11.32
N SER A 23 -10.52 -13.11 10.42
CA SER A 23 -9.23 -13.78 10.50
C SER A 23 -8.07 -12.79 10.32
N ALA A 24 -8.09 -11.99 9.25
CA ALA A 24 -7.06 -10.99 9.01
C ALA A 24 -7.07 -9.87 10.07
N PHE A 25 -8.25 -9.49 10.55
CA PHE A 25 -8.39 -8.50 11.63
C PHE A 25 -7.79 -8.99 12.95
N ASN A 26 -8.13 -10.21 13.38
CA ASN A 26 -7.58 -10.81 14.59
C ASN A 26 -6.06 -10.97 14.52
N LEU A 27 -5.54 -11.36 13.35
CA LEU A 27 -4.10 -11.45 13.13
C LEU A 27 -3.44 -10.06 13.24
N HIS A 28 -4.04 -9.02 12.65
CA HIS A 28 -3.53 -7.66 12.76
C HIS A 28 -3.49 -7.17 14.21
N ILE A 29 -4.57 -7.34 14.99
CA ILE A 29 -4.62 -6.93 16.41
C ILE A 29 -3.47 -7.56 17.20
N LYS A 30 -3.22 -8.86 17.01
CA LYS A 30 -2.16 -9.58 17.72
C LYS A 30 -0.77 -9.08 17.34
N LEU A 31 -0.57 -8.63 16.10
CA LEU A 31 0.71 -8.15 15.59
C LEU A 31 0.93 -6.65 15.80
N ALA A 32 -0.12 -5.85 15.96
CA ALA A 32 -0.04 -4.38 16.04
C ALA A 32 0.96 -3.86 17.10
N PRO A 33 1.06 -4.43 18.32
CA PRO A 33 2.06 -3.99 19.29
C PRO A 33 3.49 -4.23 18.81
N VAL A 34 3.74 -5.40 18.21
CA VAL A 34 5.07 -5.78 17.69
C VAL A 34 5.45 -4.91 16.49
N ILE A 35 4.50 -4.66 15.58
CA ILE A 35 4.70 -3.76 14.43
C ILE A 35 5.06 -2.35 14.93
N THR A 36 4.38 -1.86 15.95
CA THR A 36 4.63 -0.53 16.54
C THR A 36 6.02 -0.44 17.16
N LEU A 37 6.42 -1.43 17.96
CA LEU A 37 7.76 -1.50 18.55
C LEU A 37 8.85 -1.58 17.47
N PHE A 38 8.60 -2.35 16.41
CA PHE A 38 9.53 -2.47 15.30
C PHE A 38 9.68 -1.16 14.52
N LEU A 39 8.59 -0.43 14.26
CA LEU A 39 8.65 0.92 13.68
C LEU A 39 9.48 1.88 14.54
N GLN A 40 9.22 1.90 15.85
CA GLN A 40 9.96 2.75 16.78
C GLN A 40 11.45 2.41 16.77
N TRP A 41 11.79 1.13 16.78
CA TRP A 41 13.17 0.67 16.70
C TRP A 41 13.84 1.08 15.38
N CYS A 42 13.17 0.90 14.24
CA CYS A 42 13.66 1.38 12.94
C CYS A 42 13.95 2.90 12.99
N GLY A 43 13.12 3.67 13.68
CA GLY A 43 13.30 5.11 13.85
C GLY A 43 14.47 5.54 14.74
N THR A 44 15.18 4.62 15.39
CA THR A 44 16.35 4.92 16.26
C THR A 44 17.69 4.92 15.54
N ASP A 45 17.79 4.26 14.38
CA ASP A 45 19.04 4.07 13.65
C ASP A 45 18.83 4.18 12.14
N LYS A 46 19.69 4.96 11.46
CA LYS A 46 19.59 5.21 10.02
C LYS A 46 19.71 3.92 9.21
N GLU A 47 20.64 3.04 9.56
CA GLU A 47 20.92 1.83 8.79
C GLU A 47 19.76 0.84 8.90
N ILE A 48 19.20 0.69 10.11
CA ILE A 48 18.02 -0.15 10.35
C ILE A 48 16.82 0.39 9.56
N LEU A 49 16.56 1.71 9.62
CA LEU A 49 15.48 2.35 8.88
C LEU A 49 15.58 2.08 7.39
N VAL A 50 16.76 2.31 6.80
CA VAL A 50 17.00 2.11 5.37
C VAL A 50 16.80 0.65 4.98
N LYS A 51 17.32 -0.29 5.78
CA LYS A 51 17.15 -1.74 5.53
C LYS A 51 15.68 -2.15 5.59
N ALA A 52 14.94 -1.71 6.61
CA ALA A 52 13.52 -2.00 6.76
C ALA A 52 12.72 -1.41 5.59
N TYR A 53 12.96 -0.14 5.25
CA TYR A 53 12.30 0.55 4.14
C TYR A 53 12.53 -0.18 2.82
N ARG A 54 13.78 -0.52 2.48
CA ARG A 54 14.11 -1.27 1.26
C ARG A 54 13.48 -2.66 1.24
N ALA A 55 13.43 -3.34 2.38
CA ALA A 55 12.80 -4.66 2.49
C ALA A 55 11.29 -4.57 2.26
N THR A 56 10.62 -3.60 2.87
CA THR A 56 9.19 -3.35 2.68
C THR A 56 8.87 -2.95 1.24
N MET A 57 9.62 -2.01 0.67
CA MET A 57 9.48 -1.61 -0.74
C MET A 57 9.67 -2.80 -1.68
N ARG A 58 10.63 -3.69 -1.43
CA ARG A 58 10.83 -4.88 -2.26
C ARG A 58 9.63 -5.81 -2.23
N GLN A 59 9.00 -6.00 -1.06
CA GLN A 59 7.80 -6.83 -0.96
C GLN A 59 6.59 -6.19 -1.62
N LEU A 60 6.44 -4.87 -1.52
CA LEU A 60 5.41 -4.13 -2.25
C LEU A 60 5.64 -4.19 -3.77
N CYS A 61 6.88 -4.05 -4.26
CA CYS A 61 7.18 -4.26 -5.68
C CYS A 61 6.94 -5.70 -6.16
N ALA A 62 6.89 -6.68 -5.26
CA ALA A 62 6.60 -8.07 -5.61
C ALA A 62 5.11 -8.40 -5.52
N ASP A 63 4.30 -7.46 -5.00
CA ASP A 63 2.86 -7.60 -4.87
C ASP A 63 2.21 -7.34 -6.22
N GLU A 64 1.52 -8.35 -6.75
CA GLU A 64 0.85 -8.28 -8.05
C GLU A 64 -0.36 -7.33 -8.04
N SER A 65 -0.88 -6.96 -6.85
CA SER A 65 -1.97 -5.96 -6.72
C SER A 65 -1.53 -4.55 -7.07
N LEU A 66 -0.22 -4.27 -6.95
CA LEU A 66 0.39 -3.03 -7.41
C LEU A 66 0.69 -3.20 -8.90
N ASP A 67 -0.18 -2.68 -9.76
CA ASP A 67 0.03 -2.71 -11.20
C ASP A 67 1.17 -1.74 -11.58
N LEU A 68 2.39 -2.26 -11.48
CA LEU A 68 3.65 -1.58 -11.82
C LEU A 68 3.72 -1.16 -13.29
N GLY A 69 2.84 -1.69 -14.14
CA GLY A 69 2.83 -1.50 -15.58
C GLY A 69 1.67 -0.64 -16.11
N GLN A 70 0.66 -0.33 -15.30
CA GLN A 70 -0.44 0.54 -15.71
C GLN A 70 0.09 1.97 -15.93
N LEU A 71 0.37 2.29 -17.19
CA LEU A 71 0.49 3.67 -17.64
C LEU A 71 -0.88 4.31 -17.41
N GLY A 72 -0.92 5.38 -16.61
CA GLY A 72 -2.17 6.07 -16.29
C GLY A 72 -2.95 6.39 -17.56
N GLU A 73 -4.25 6.08 -17.56
CA GLU A 73 -5.15 6.39 -18.66
C GLU A 73 -5.43 7.89 -18.65
N VAL A 74 -5.23 8.56 -19.79
CA VAL A 74 -5.53 9.99 -19.90
C VAL A 74 -7.04 10.18 -19.83
N ARG A 75 -7.49 10.93 -18.82
CA ARG A 75 -8.86 11.38 -18.65
C ARG A 75 -8.92 12.88 -18.92
N GLU A 76 -9.94 13.31 -19.64
CA GLU A 76 -10.17 14.72 -19.99
C GLU A 76 -11.47 15.22 -19.36
N VAL A 77 -11.40 16.39 -18.71
CA VAL A 77 -12.56 17.08 -18.14
C VAL A 77 -12.46 18.55 -18.50
N GLY A 78 -13.36 19.00 -19.38
CA GLY A 78 -13.29 20.36 -19.93
C GLY A 78 -12.03 20.54 -20.78
N ASP A 79 -11.19 21.48 -20.39
CA ASP A 79 -9.90 21.84 -20.99
C ASP A 79 -8.68 21.26 -20.24
N HIS A 80 -8.91 20.33 -19.30
CA HIS A 80 -7.87 19.70 -18.50
C HIS A 80 -7.71 18.21 -18.86
N SER A 81 -6.47 17.75 -19.01
CA SER A 81 -6.13 16.34 -19.24
C SER A 81 -5.14 15.84 -18.18
N VAL A 82 -5.44 14.71 -17.56
CA VAL A 82 -4.61 14.10 -16.50
C VAL A 82 -4.49 12.59 -16.74
N ALA A 83 -3.30 12.04 -16.55
CA ALA A 83 -3.10 10.60 -16.52
C ALA A 83 -3.55 10.04 -15.15
N CYS A 84 -4.57 9.18 -15.16
CA CYS A 84 -5.16 8.62 -13.96
C CYS A 84 -4.89 7.11 -13.88
N LEU A 85 -4.59 6.59 -12.70
CA LEU A 85 -4.61 5.15 -12.45
C LEU A 85 -6.07 4.70 -12.46
N HIS A 86 -6.43 3.76 -13.34
CA HIS A 86 -7.81 3.34 -13.54
C HIS A 86 -8.15 2.14 -12.66
N TYR A 87 -9.00 2.38 -11.67
CA TYR A 87 -9.56 1.36 -10.79
C TYR A 87 -11.08 1.28 -10.98
N ASP A 88 -11.58 0.06 -11.19
CA ASP A 88 -13.01 -0.24 -11.30
C ASP A 88 -13.43 -1.26 -10.24
N VAL A 89 -14.19 -0.79 -9.25
CA VAL A 89 -14.69 -1.58 -8.11
C VAL A 89 -15.59 -2.75 -8.50
N SER A 90 -16.16 -2.75 -9.71
CA SER A 90 -16.98 -3.86 -10.20
C SER A 90 -16.18 -5.05 -10.73
N THR A 91 -14.93 -4.80 -11.16
CA THR A 91 -14.09 -5.81 -11.82
C THR A 91 -12.77 -6.05 -11.10
N GLN A 92 -12.28 -5.08 -10.34
CA GLN A 92 -10.99 -5.12 -9.67
C GLN A 92 -11.16 -5.25 -8.15
N PRO A 93 -10.48 -6.23 -7.52
CA PRO A 93 -10.63 -6.47 -6.09
C PRO A 93 -9.98 -5.35 -5.26
N VAL A 94 -10.48 -5.18 -4.05
CA VAL A 94 -9.91 -4.29 -3.02
C VAL A 94 -9.88 -5.01 -1.68
N SER A 95 -8.80 -4.79 -0.94
CA SER A 95 -8.65 -5.25 0.43
C SER A 95 -8.36 -4.09 1.38
N ILE A 96 -8.99 -4.13 2.56
CA ILE A 96 -8.64 -3.24 3.68
C ILE A 96 -7.33 -3.68 4.36
N HIS A 97 -6.92 -4.94 4.18
CA HIS A 97 -5.80 -5.57 4.84
C HIS A 97 -4.49 -5.28 4.06
N LEU A 98 -3.95 -4.08 4.30
CA LEU A 98 -2.72 -3.57 3.66
C LEU A 98 -1.66 -3.23 4.71
N PRO A 99 -1.17 -4.19 5.51
CA PRO A 99 -0.21 -3.92 6.57
C PRO A 99 1.17 -3.50 6.04
N LEU A 100 1.60 -3.93 4.84
CA LEU A 100 2.89 -3.51 4.30
C LEU A 100 2.85 -2.05 3.85
N SER A 101 1.76 -1.63 3.18
CA SER A 101 1.55 -0.22 2.81
C SER A 101 1.50 0.67 4.05
N ARG A 102 0.78 0.25 5.11
CA ARG A 102 0.73 0.97 6.40
C ARG A 102 2.08 0.99 7.10
N PHE A 103 2.83 -0.11 7.07
CA PHE A 103 4.16 -0.18 7.65
C PHE A 103 5.15 0.74 6.93
N LEU A 104 5.11 0.79 5.60
CA LEU A 104 5.89 1.73 4.80
C LEU A 104 5.59 3.18 5.20
N ALA A 105 4.32 3.55 5.36
CA ALA A 105 3.93 4.88 5.82
C ALA A 105 4.48 5.19 7.23
N GLY A 106 4.48 4.20 8.13
CA GLY A 106 5.11 4.33 9.45
C GLY A 106 6.62 4.59 9.37
N LEU A 107 7.34 3.86 8.51
CA LEU A 107 8.76 4.09 8.28
C LEU A 107 9.02 5.46 7.64
N TYR A 108 8.13 5.90 6.74
CA TYR A 108 8.25 7.17 6.03
C TYR A 108 8.34 8.37 7.00
N ILE A 109 7.58 8.34 8.10
CA ILE A 109 7.58 9.39 9.13
C ILE A 109 8.96 9.53 9.81
N HIS A 110 9.78 8.48 9.80
CA HIS A 110 11.12 8.50 10.41
C HIS A 110 12.22 8.97 9.45
N LEU A 111 11.96 9.13 8.15
CA LEU A 111 12.97 9.50 7.16
C LEU A 111 13.59 10.88 7.43
N ASP A 112 12.75 11.86 7.76
CA ASP A 112 13.17 13.25 8.00
C ASP A 112 14.21 13.37 9.12
N LYS A 113 14.11 12.51 10.15
CA LYS A 113 15.08 12.45 11.27
C LYS A 113 16.52 12.20 10.81
N PHE A 114 16.70 11.58 9.64
CA PHE A 114 18.00 11.25 9.08
C PHE A 114 18.29 12.00 7.77
N GLY A 115 17.51 13.04 7.47
CA GLY A 115 17.65 13.82 6.23
C GLY A 115 17.35 13.00 4.97
N LEU A 116 16.50 11.97 5.08
CA LEU A 116 16.09 11.12 3.98
C LEU A 116 14.74 11.58 3.43
N SER A 117 14.52 11.33 2.14
CA SER A 117 13.29 11.59 1.40
C SER A 117 12.98 10.38 0.52
N PHE A 118 11.78 10.34 -0.07
CA PHE A 118 11.38 9.27 -0.99
C PHE A 118 12.43 8.99 -2.08
N ASN A 119 13.02 10.06 -2.63
CA ASN A 119 13.99 10.00 -3.72
C ASN A 119 15.45 9.89 -3.25
N SER A 120 15.70 9.65 -1.96
CA SER A 120 17.07 9.53 -1.46
C SER A 120 17.77 8.30 -2.04
N PRO A 121 19.03 8.43 -2.48
CA PRO A 121 19.78 7.31 -3.08
C PRO A 121 19.97 6.15 -2.10
N ASP A 122 20.00 6.44 -0.79
CA ASP A 122 20.01 5.43 0.27
C ASP A 122 18.75 4.55 0.27
N LEU A 123 17.61 4.98 -0.28
CA LEU A 123 16.38 4.20 -0.32
C LEU A 123 16.15 3.53 -1.68
N ILE A 124 16.70 4.13 -2.73
CA ILE A 124 16.56 3.68 -4.10
C ILE A 124 17.49 2.49 -4.39
N SER A 125 16.96 1.49 -5.09
CA SER A 125 17.75 0.45 -5.76
C SER A 125 17.14 0.16 -7.13
N ASP A 126 17.90 -0.43 -8.06
CA ASP A 126 17.46 -0.66 -9.46
C ASP A 126 16.11 -1.40 -9.61
N LYS A 127 15.69 -2.18 -8.60
CA LYS A 127 14.38 -2.86 -8.57
C LYS A 127 13.27 -2.05 -7.90
N ILE A 128 13.61 -1.05 -7.08
CA ILE A 128 12.69 -0.18 -6.33
C ILE A 128 12.33 1.08 -7.14
N LEU A 129 13.16 1.47 -8.12
CA LEU A 129 13.01 2.65 -8.99
C LEU A 129 11.70 2.75 -9.79
N ARG A 130 10.83 1.73 -9.77
CA ARG A 130 9.64 1.67 -10.62
C ARG A 130 8.38 2.24 -10.00
N LEU A 131 8.31 2.35 -8.66
CA LEU A 131 7.10 2.77 -7.98
C LEU A 131 7.09 4.27 -7.71
N THR A 132 6.09 4.96 -8.23
CA THR A 132 5.80 6.33 -7.85
C THR A 132 5.04 6.38 -6.52
N PRO A 133 5.07 7.51 -5.79
CA PRO A 133 4.23 7.69 -4.61
C PRO A 133 2.75 7.44 -4.87
N GLU A 134 2.25 7.85 -6.03
CA GLU A 134 0.86 7.64 -6.45
C GLU A 134 0.54 6.14 -6.53
N GLN A 135 1.40 5.35 -7.16
CA GLN A 135 1.22 3.89 -7.24
C GLN A 135 1.25 3.22 -5.87
N LEU A 136 2.10 3.69 -4.95
CA LEU A 136 2.16 3.14 -3.59
C LEU A 136 0.90 3.45 -2.76
N ILE A 137 0.30 4.62 -2.99
CA ILE A 137 -0.86 5.11 -2.24
C ILE A 137 -2.17 4.57 -2.84
N GLU A 138 -2.20 4.29 -4.15
CA GLU A 138 -3.40 3.90 -4.89
C GLU A 138 -4.17 2.73 -4.27
N PRO A 139 -3.55 1.59 -3.86
CA PRO A 139 -4.31 0.50 -3.22
C PRO A 139 -4.99 0.90 -1.91
N VAL A 140 -4.38 1.83 -1.17
CA VAL A 140 -4.97 2.35 0.07
C VAL A 140 -6.18 3.24 -0.26
N LEU A 141 -6.11 4.02 -1.35
CA LEU A 141 -7.23 4.87 -1.80
C LEU A 141 -8.42 4.06 -2.30
N ARG A 142 -8.21 2.87 -2.89
CA ARG A 142 -9.31 1.96 -3.30
C ARG A 142 -10.28 1.67 -2.15
N THR A 143 -9.79 1.62 -0.91
CA THR A 143 -10.65 1.36 0.25
C THR A 143 -11.73 2.43 0.48
N GLN A 144 -11.60 3.63 -0.12
CA GLN A 144 -12.61 4.69 -0.03
C GLN A 144 -13.93 4.33 -0.73
N VAL A 145 -13.91 3.42 -1.71
CA VAL A 145 -15.12 3.00 -2.43
C VAL A 145 -15.81 1.79 -1.80
N MET A 146 -15.33 1.31 -0.64
CA MET A 146 -15.95 0.23 0.13
C MET A 146 -17.07 0.72 1.07
N ILE A 147 -17.46 2.00 0.98
CA ILE A 147 -18.53 2.64 1.79
C ILE A 147 -19.88 2.54 1.09
#